data_AF-A0A1Q9GAI7-F1
#
_entry.id   AF-A0A1Q9GAI7-F1
#
_cell.length_a   1.000
_cell.length_b   1.000
_cell.length_c   1.000
_cell.angle_alpha   90.00
_cell.angle_beta   90.00
_cell.angle_gamma   90.00
#
_symmetry.space_group_name_H-M   'P 1'
#
loop_
_entity.id
_entity.type
_entity.pdbx_description
1 polymer ?
#
loop_
_entity_poly.entity_id
_entity_poly.type
_entity_poly.pdbx_seq_one_letter_code
_entity_poly.pdbx_strand_id
1 'polypeptide(L)'
;MKKIAVFAVVTALAGCASDSENMQIVTSSSEESYTAEQLRSLEQMQKAKTEQTVIALTEETVKPKPVKQVVKISPQHPEEQMAKKQTPKPKKPVYKYAKAASGGYTIQVLALSHNRGFRPYMNKLPSDQPVWMNKKELDGLPWYTLLYGQFDTREQAKRALAALPQNVKDYGPFIRSLKEIKSSPTPKLTKLN
;
A
#
# COMPACT_ATOMS: atom_id res chain seq x y z
N MET A 1 37.38 47.50 51.19
CA MET A 1 38.64 46.75 50.99
C MET A 1 38.42 45.29 51.39
N LYS A 2 38.90 44.35 50.54
CA LYS A 2 38.96 42.88 50.72
C LYS A 2 37.60 42.13 50.71
N LYS A 3 37.45 40.94 50.13
CA LYS A 3 38.27 40.06 49.28
C LYS A 3 37.32 39.02 48.65
N ILE A 4 37.76 38.50 47.51
CA ILE A 4 37.16 37.52 46.59
C ILE A 4 36.84 36.19 47.28
N ALA A 5 35.77 35.52 46.84
CA ALA A 5 35.67 34.06 46.87
C ALA A 5 34.96 33.56 45.60
N VAL A 6 35.76 33.04 44.67
CA VAL A 6 35.32 32.29 43.48
C VAL A 6 34.96 30.89 43.96
N PHE A 7 33.70 30.48 43.80
CA PHE A 7 33.30 29.08 43.93
C PHE A 7 33.26 28.46 42.54
N ALA A 8 34.32 27.72 42.22
CA ALA A 8 34.36 26.84 41.06
C ALA A 8 33.45 25.63 41.31
N VAL A 9 32.31 25.59 40.62
CA VAL A 9 31.39 24.45 40.63
C VAL A 9 31.94 23.41 39.64
N VAL A 10 32.59 22.38 40.17
CA VAL A 10 32.94 21.16 39.43
C VAL A 10 31.69 20.31 39.32
N THR A 11 31.03 20.34 38.16
CA THR A 11 29.98 19.37 37.83
C THR A 11 30.65 18.06 37.41
N ALA A 12 30.62 17.08 38.31
CA ALA A 12 31.00 15.71 37.98
C ALA A 12 30.00 15.16 36.95
N LEU A 13 30.48 14.87 35.74
CA LEU A 13 29.76 13.99 34.82
C LEU A 13 29.77 12.59 35.43
N ALA A 14 28.69 12.23 36.13
CA ALA A 14 28.36 10.83 36.34
C ALA A 14 27.97 10.26 34.98
N GLY A 15 28.93 9.60 34.32
CA GLY A 15 28.67 8.77 33.16
C GLY A 15 27.75 7.62 33.57
N CYS A 16 26.50 7.66 33.13
CA CYS A 16 25.69 6.45 33.01
C CYS A 16 26.23 5.64 31.84
N ALA A 17 27.20 4.77 32.12
CA ALA A 17 27.48 3.63 31.28
C ALA A 17 26.77 2.42 31.91
N SER A 18 25.69 1.98 31.28
CA SER A 18 25.25 0.58 31.14
C SER A 18 23.72 0.46 31.13
N ASP A 19 23.32 -0.44 30.25
CA ASP A 19 22.04 -1.14 30.18
C ASP A 19 20.88 -0.46 29.45
N SER A 20 20.63 -0.91 28.21
CA SER A 20 19.28 -0.88 27.63
C SER A 20 19.17 -1.83 26.43
N GLU A 21 19.38 -3.13 26.66
CA GLU A 21 18.71 -4.15 25.83
C GLU A 21 17.50 -4.67 26.61
N ASN A 22 16.48 -3.83 26.70
CA ASN A 22 15.13 -4.34 26.84
C ASN A 22 14.25 -3.55 25.89
N MET A 23 14.15 -4.05 24.67
CA MET A 23 13.20 -3.57 23.68
C MET A 23 11.80 -3.95 24.19
N GLN A 24 11.22 -3.09 25.05
CA GLN A 24 9.82 -3.15 25.39
C GLN A 24 9.02 -2.91 24.10
N ILE A 25 8.47 -3.98 23.55
CA ILE A 25 7.47 -3.90 22.51
C ILE A 25 6.24 -3.25 23.15
N VAL A 26 6.08 -1.95 22.93
CA VAL A 26 4.85 -1.24 23.27
C VAL A 26 3.81 -1.64 22.23
N THR A 27 3.10 -2.73 22.50
CA THR A 27 1.86 -3.07 21.82
C THR A 27 0.81 -2.07 22.29
N SER A 28 0.62 -0.97 21.57
CA SER A 28 -0.55 -0.12 21.74
C SER A 28 -1.75 -0.84 21.12
N SER A 29 -2.38 -1.74 21.88
CA SER A 29 -3.71 -2.24 21.56
C SER A 29 -4.69 -1.12 21.84
N SER A 30 -5.10 -0.39 20.81
CA SER A 30 -6.23 0.53 20.91
C SER A 30 -7.51 -0.29 21.00
N GLU A 31 -7.98 -0.54 22.22
CA GLU A 31 -9.36 -0.98 22.41
C GLU A 31 -10.27 0.20 22.04
N GLU A 32 -10.87 0.15 20.85
CA GLU A 32 -11.99 1.03 20.53
C GLU A 32 -13.17 0.63 21.43
N SER A 33 -13.37 1.39 22.50
CA SER A 33 -14.51 1.23 23.40
C SER A 33 -15.75 1.80 22.69
N TYR A 34 -16.46 0.95 21.94
CA TYR A 34 -17.71 1.33 21.31
C TYR A 34 -18.79 1.57 22.38
N THR A 35 -19.44 2.73 22.31
CA THR A 35 -20.55 3.04 23.21
C THR A 35 -21.77 2.15 22.91
N ALA A 36 -22.60 1.87 23.92
CA ALA A 36 -23.79 1.04 23.77
C ALA A 36 -24.77 1.59 22.70
N GLU A 37 -24.78 2.90 22.46
CA GLU A 37 -25.54 3.53 21.38
C GLU A 37 -24.98 3.23 19.99
N GLN A 38 -23.65 3.18 19.84
CA GLN A 38 -23.03 2.81 18.57
C GLN A 38 -23.32 1.35 18.21
N LEU A 39 -23.28 0.44 19.19
CA LEU A 39 -23.67 -0.97 18.98
C LEU A 39 -25.14 -1.11 18.55
N ARG A 40 -26.06 -0.37 19.21
CA ARG A 40 -27.48 -0.37 18.82
C ARG A 40 -27.71 0.18 17.41
N SER A 41 -26.99 1.21 17.00
CA SER A 41 -27.10 1.76 15.65
C SER A 41 -26.66 0.77 14.57
N LEU A 42 -25.62 -0.03 14.83
CA LEU A 42 -25.17 -1.09 13.93
C LEU A 42 -26.21 -2.22 13.85
N GLU A 43 -26.79 -2.63 14.98
CA GLU A 43 -27.86 -3.64 15.02
C GLU A 43 -29.12 -3.19 14.26
N GLN A 44 -29.51 -1.91 14.38
CA GLN A 44 -30.65 -1.36 13.66
C GLN A 44 -30.41 -1.30 12.15
N MET A 45 -29.21 -0.89 11.73
CA MET A 45 -28.83 -0.86 10.31
C MET A 45 -28.81 -2.28 9.72
N GLN A 46 -28.41 -3.27 10.51
CA GLN A 46 -28.42 -4.67 10.11
C GLN A 46 -29.84 -5.24 10.01
N LYS A 47 -30.73 -4.92 10.97
CA LYS A 47 -32.15 -5.32 10.93
C LYS A 47 -32.89 -4.76 9.70
N ALA A 48 -32.66 -3.48 9.38
CA ALA A 48 -33.25 -2.85 8.20
C ALA A 48 -32.80 -3.52 6.89
N LYS A 49 -31.53 -3.94 6.81
CA LYS A 49 -30.99 -4.69 5.66
C LYS A 49 -31.57 -6.11 5.56
N THR A 50 -31.85 -6.75 6.70
CA THR A 50 -32.46 -8.08 6.73
C THR A 50 -33.89 -8.04 6.24
N GLU A 51 -34.73 -7.12 6.72
CA GLU A 51 -36.14 -7.01 6.28
C GLU A 51 -36.27 -6.71 4.79
N GLN A 52 -35.41 -5.85 4.23
CA GLN A 52 -35.42 -5.55 2.79
C GLN A 52 -35.01 -6.75 1.92
N THR A 53 -34.30 -7.72 2.49
CA THR A 53 -33.90 -8.96 1.79
C THR A 53 -34.98 -10.04 1.86
N VAL A 54 -35.87 -10.04 2.88
CA VAL A 54 -36.91 -11.07 3.03
C VAL A 54 -38.09 -10.85 2.07
N ILE A 55 -38.41 -9.61 1.70
CA ILE A 55 -39.56 -9.32 0.81
C ILE A 55 -39.28 -9.75 -0.65
N ALA A 56 -38.01 -9.86 -1.05
CA ALA A 56 -37.63 -10.18 -2.42
C ALA A 56 -37.48 -11.69 -2.72
N LEU A 57 -37.71 -12.58 -1.75
CA LEU A 57 -37.43 -14.01 -1.88
C LEU A 57 -38.64 -14.89 -1.48
N THR A 58 -39.81 -14.58 -2.01
CA THR A 58 -41.00 -15.44 -1.94
C THR A 58 -41.63 -15.63 -3.32
N GLU A 59 -40.92 -16.34 -4.20
CA GLU A 59 -41.59 -17.17 -5.20
C GLU A 59 -40.63 -18.32 -5.61
N GLU A 60 -40.92 -19.50 -5.07
CA GLU A 60 -40.91 -20.79 -5.78
C GLU A 60 -39.74 -21.10 -6.75
N THR A 61 -38.90 -22.11 -6.53
CA THR A 61 -39.28 -23.51 -6.81
C THR A 61 -38.06 -24.45 -6.63
N VAL A 62 -38.29 -25.55 -5.89
CA VAL A 62 -37.68 -26.91 -5.99
C VAL A 62 -36.25 -27.19 -5.50
N LYS A 63 -36.21 -27.80 -4.29
CA LYS A 63 -35.62 -29.10 -3.85
C LYS A 63 -34.24 -29.62 -4.37
N PRO A 64 -33.55 -30.46 -3.56
CA PRO A 64 -32.09 -30.40 -3.36
C PRO A 64 -31.30 -31.64 -3.86
N LYS A 65 -29.98 -31.48 -4.09
CA LYS A 65 -28.94 -32.54 -4.02
C LYS A 65 -27.53 -31.92 -3.92
N PRO A 66 -26.49 -32.63 -3.45
CA PRO A 66 -25.78 -32.29 -2.23
C PRO A 66 -24.34 -31.78 -2.43
N VAL A 67 -23.87 -31.11 -1.38
CA VAL A 67 -22.52 -30.65 -1.08
C VAL A 67 -21.45 -31.71 -1.38
N LYS A 68 -20.36 -31.30 -2.05
CA LYS A 68 -18.99 -31.68 -1.63
C LYS A 68 -17.91 -30.79 -2.24
N GLN A 69 -17.04 -30.35 -1.33
CA GLN A 69 -15.62 -30.03 -1.49
C GLN A 69 -15.24 -28.60 -1.91
N VAL A 70 -15.04 -27.80 -0.86
CA VAL A 70 -13.83 -26.99 -0.63
C VAL A 70 -12.63 -27.50 -1.44
N VAL A 71 -12.22 -26.75 -2.44
CA VAL A 71 -10.90 -26.89 -3.07
C VAL A 71 -10.03 -25.75 -2.57
N LYS A 72 -9.10 -26.11 -1.67
CA LYS A 72 -7.86 -25.38 -1.43
C LYS A 72 -7.23 -25.09 -2.80
N ILE A 73 -7.10 -23.82 -3.15
CA ILE A 73 -6.20 -23.37 -4.21
C ILE A 73 -4.76 -23.52 -3.72
N SER A 74 -4.26 -24.76 -3.79
CA SER A 74 -2.84 -25.06 -3.89
C SER A 74 -2.42 -24.75 -5.33
N PRO A 75 -1.31 -24.04 -5.59
CA PRO A 75 -0.89 -23.71 -6.95
C PRO A 75 -0.45 -24.97 -7.69
N GLN A 76 -1.35 -25.52 -8.49
CA GLN A 76 -1.01 -26.54 -9.49
C GLN A 76 -0.40 -25.83 -10.69
N HIS A 77 0.92 -26.02 -10.80
CA HIS A 77 1.74 -25.81 -11.97
C HIS A 77 1.39 -26.91 -13.00
N PRO A 78 0.90 -26.60 -14.21
CA PRO A 78 0.98 -27.53 -15.32
C PRO A 78 2.38 -27.44 -15.90
N GLU A 79 3.18 -28.46 -15.63
CA GLU A 79 4.49 -28.66 -16.23
C GLU A 79 4.24 -29.33 -17.59
N GLU A 80 3.91 -28.53 -18.61
CA GLU A 80 3.91 -29.00 -19.99
C GLU A 80 5.26 -28.68 -20.64
N GLN A 81 6.05 -29.73 -20.72
CA GLN A 81 7.32 -29.77 -21.41
C GLN A 81 7.12 -29.70 -22.94
N MET A 82 7.96 -28.85 -23.54
CA MET A 82 8.54 -28.96 -24.88
C MET A 82 7.71 -28.56 -26.12
N ALA A 83 7.97 -27.33 -26.58
CA ALA A 83 8.47 -27.12 -27.94
C ALA A 83 9.39 -25.89 -27.98
N LYS A 84 10.70 -26.11 -28.18
CA LYS A 84 11.69 -25.06 -28.45
C LYS A 84 11.35 -24.36 -29.77
N LYS A 85 10.60 -23.26 -29.70
CA LYS A 85 10.72 -22.16 -30.68
C LYS A 85 11.47 -21.04 -29.97
N GLN A 86 12.63 -20.68 -30.50
CA GLN A 86 13.45 -19.58 -29.99
C GLN A 86 12.68 -18.26 -30.13
N THR A 87 11.88 -17.94 -29.13
CA THR A 87 11.35 -16.59 -28.95
C THR A 87 12.50 -15.70 -28.49
N PRO A 88 12.71 -14.52 -29.10
CA PRO A 88 13.74 -13.60 -28.64
C PRO A 88 13.52 -13.28 -27.16
N LYS A 89 14.58 -13.45 -26.35
CA LYS A 89 14.58 -13.11 -24.92
C LYS A 89 13.95 -11.72 -24.74
N PRO A 90 12.93 -11.53 -23.89
CA PRO A 90 12.34 -10.22 -23.69
C PRO A 90 13.45 -9.28 -23.19
N LYS A 91 13.77 -8.26 -23.99
CA LYS A 91 14.73 -7.22 -23.61
C LYS A 91 14.18 -6.58 -22.32
N LYS A 92 14.95 -6.67 -21.24
CA LYS A 92 14.59 -6.00 -19.97
C LYS A 92 14.37 -4.52 -20.31
N PRO A 93 13.22 -3.92 -19.99
CA PRO A 93 12.98 -2.50 -20.24
C PRO A 93 14.11 -1.68 -19.61
N VAL A 94 14.73 -0.81 -20.42
CA VAL A 94 15.76 0.12 -19.96
C VAL A 94 15.06 1.29 -19.29
N TYR A 95 15.40 1.51 -18.04
CA TYR A 95 14.71 2.39 -17.11
C TYR A 95 15.54 3.66 -16.91
N LYS A 96 14.99 4.84 -17.21
CA LYS A 96 15.63 6.12 -16.94
C LYS A 96 15.18 6.65 -15.58
N TYR A 97 16.13 7.02 -14.74
CA TYR A 97 15.85 7.67 -13.46
C TYR A 97 15.28 9.06 -13.71
N ALA A 98 14.14 9.37 -13.08
CA ALA A 98 13.53 10.68 -13.20
C ALA A 98 14.01 11.60 -12.08
N LYS A 99 14.39 12.84 -12.41
CA LYS A 99 14.29 13.96 -11.46
C LYS A 99 12.80 14.24 -11.24
N ALA A 100 12.14 13.47 -10.37
CA ALA A 100 10.75 13.74 -9.99
C ALA A 100 10.68 15.11 -9.29
N ALA A 101 9.62 15.90 -9.51
CA ALA A 101 9.47 17.21 -8.86
C ALA A 101 9.52 17.09 -7.33
N SER A 102 10.13 18.07 -6.66
CA SER A 102 10.47 18.07 -5.23
C SER A 102 9.27 17.90 -4.27
N GLY A 103 8.04 18.09 -4.74
CA GLY A 103 6.82 17.95 -3.94
C GLY A 103 5.62 17.48 -4.74
N GLY A 104 4.44 17.55 -4.12
CA GLY A 104 3.16 17.15 -4.71
C GLY A 104 2.73 15.72 -4.34
N TYR A 105 1.74 15.24 -5.08
CA TYR A 105 1.04 14.00 -4.87
C TYR A 105 1.08 13.13 -6.12
N THR A 106 0.98 11.82 -5.93
CA THR A 106 0.87 10.82 -6.99
C THR A 106 -0.15 9.78 -6.57
N ILE A 107 -0.61 8.95 -7.50
CA ILE A 107 -1.48 7.83 -7.19
C ILE A 107 -0.65 6.55 -7.27
N GLN A 108 -0.55 5.81 -6.16
CA GLN A 108 -0.03 4.45 -6.20
C GLN A 108 -1.14 3.52 -6.66
N VAL A 109 -0.94 2.88 -7.80
CA VAL A 109 -1.95 2.00 -8.42
C VAL A 109 -1.93 0.61 -7.79
N LEU A 110 -0.74 0.03 -7.67
CA LEU A 110 -0.52 -1.29 -7.10
C LEU A 110 0.94 -1.49 -6.71
N ALA A 111 1.21 -2.59 -6.03
CA ALA A 111 2.55 -3.01 -5.68
C ALA A 111 2.79 -4.49 -5.98
N LEU A 112 4.03 -4.82 -6.33
CA LEU A 112 4.48 -6.17 -6.66
C LEU A 112 5.74 -6.50 -5.85
N SER A 113 5.82 -7.73 -5.34
CA SER A 113 7.02 -8.27 -4.66
C SER A 113 8.14 -8.67 -5.64
N HIS A 114 7.82 -8.75 -6.93
CA HIS A 114 8.77 -9.15 -7.97
C HIS A 114 8.68 -8.19 -9.16
N ASN A 115 9.82 -7.85 -9.76
CA ASN A 115 9.84 -7.04 -10.97
C ASN A 115 9.48 -7.87 -12.21
N ARG A 116 8.18 -8.13 -12.38
CA ARG A 116 7.60 -8.72 -13.60
C ARG A 116 7.31 -7.65 -14.68
N GLY A 117 7.65 -6.39 -14.39
CA GLY A 117 7.31 -5.22 -15.20
C GLY A 117 5.86 -4.77 -15.01
N PHE A 118 5.59 -3.50 -15.36
CA PHE A 118 4.28 -2.88 -15.19
C PHE A 118 3.47 -2.73 -16.48
N ARG A 119 4.01 -3.16 -17.63
CA ARG A 119 3.39 -3.01 -18.95
C ARG A 119 1.89 -3.40 -18.99
N PRO A 120 1.45 -4.56 -18.47
CA PRO A 120 0.03 -4.95 -18.53
C PRO A 120 -0.89 -4.00 -17.77
N TYR A 121 -0.39 -3.34 -16.73
CA TYR A 121 -1.14 -2.40 -15.92
C TYR A 121 -1.11 -0.99 -16.52
N MET A 122 0.03 -0.59 -17.10
CA MET A 122 0.17 0.68 -17.80
C MET A 122 -0.80 0.81 -18.97
N ASN A 123 -1.06 -0.28 -19.69
CA ASN A 123 -2.01 -0.30 -20.81
C ASN A 123 -3.45 -0.01 -20.39
N LYS A 124 -3.76 -0.08 -19.08
CA LYS A 124 -5.08 0.23 -18.52
C LYS A 124 -5.16 1.66 -17.97
N LEU A 125 -4.04 2.35 -17.85
CA LEU A 125 -4.00 3.72 -17.35
C LEU A 125 -4.25 4.71 -18.49
N PRO A 126 -4.86 5.87 -18.21
CA PRO A 126 -4.87 6.98 -19.15
C PRO A 126 -3.43 7.43 -19.47
N SER A 127 -3.22 8.01 -20.65
CA SER A 127 -1.88 8.38 -21.15
C SER A 127 -1.54 9.86 -20.98
N ASP A 128 -2.41 10.63 -20.30
CA ASP A 128 -2.24 12.08 -20.07
C ASP A 128 -1.24 12.39 -18.95
N GLN A 129 -0.88 11.39 -18.15
CA GLN A 129 0.01 11.56 -17.02
C GLN A 129 1.30 10.73 -17.14
N PRO A 130 2.41 11.22 -16.56
CA PRO A 130 3.60 10.42 -16.38
C PRO A 130 3.34 9.21 -15.46
N VAL A 131 4.02 8.10 -15.77
CA VAL A 131 3.98 6.87 -14.99
C VAL A 131 5.39 6.55 -14.51
N TRP A 132 5.52 6.19 -13.23
CA TRP A 132 6.79 5.78 -12.64
C TRP A 132 6.71 4.42 -11.98
N MET A 133 7.83 3.71 -12.01
CA MET A 133 8.12 2.66 -11.06
C MET A 133 8.89 3.29 -9.89
N ASN A 134 8.43 3.03 -8.66
CA ASN A 134 9.22 3.25 -7.47
C ASN A 134 9.64 1.90 -6.87
N LYS A 135 10.95 1.69 -6.70
CA LYS A 135 11.53 0.54 -5.99
C LYS A 135 12.01 1.02 -4.62
N LYS A 136 11.57 0.32 -3.56
CA LYS A 136 12.11 0.42 -2.20
C LYS A 136 12.46 -0.96 -1.66
N GLU A 137 13.08 -1.00 -0.49
CA GLU A 137 13.25 -2.23 0.30
C GLU A 137 12.26 -2.22 1.47
N LEU A 138 11.67 -3.38 1.75
CA LEU A 138 10.83 -3.65 2.90
C LEU A 138 11.32 -4.99 3.48
N ASP A 139 11.87 -4.98 4.68
CA ASP A 139 12.46 -6.16 5.35
C ASP A 139 13.51 -6.90 4.50
N GLY A 140 14.36 -6.14 3.81
CA GLY A 140 15.39 -6.68 2.91
C GLY A 140 14.85 -7.21 1.56
N LEU A 141 13.52 -7.22 1.36
CA LEU A 141 12.89 -7.64 0.11
C LEU A 141 12.55 -6.43 -0.77
N PRO A 142 12.74 -6.53 -2.10
CA PRO A 142 12.41 -5.45 -2.99
C PRO A 142 10.88 -5.29 -3.14
N TRP A 143 10.41 -4.06 -3.02
CA TRP A 143 9.02 -3.69 -3.19
C TRP A 143 8.88 -2.72 -4.36
N TYR A 144 8.16 -3.15 -5.40
CA TYR A 144 7.96 -2.37 -6.62
C TYR A 144 6.57 -1.79 -6.65
N THR A 145 6.46 -0.49 -6.87
CA THR A 145 5.18 0.24 -6.88
C THR A 145 5.00 0.93 -8.22
N LEU A 146 3.77 0.89 -8.76
CA LEU A 146 3.38 1.65 -9.94
C LEU A 146 2.74 2.95 -9.49
N LEU A 147 3.32 4.07 -9.92
CA LEU A 147 2.87 5.42 -9.60
C LEU A 147 2.34 6.10 -10.85
N TYR A 148 1.23 6.82 -10.71
CA TYR A 148 0.52 7.48 -11.79
C TYR A 148 0.32 8.96 -11.46
N GLY A 149 0.81 9.82 -12.35
CA GLY A 149 0.65 11.27 -12.31
C GLY A 149 1.44 11.98 -11.22
N GLN A 150 1.68 13.25 -11.46
CA GLN A 150 2.24 14.19 -10.50
C GLN A 150 1.29 15.37 -10.43
N PHE A 151 0.73 15.56 -9.25
CA PHE A 151 -0.30 16.55 -8.97
C PHE A 151 0.22 17.50 -7.91
N ASP A 152 -0.07 18.79 -8.04
CA ASP A 152 0.43 19.78 -7.09
C ASP A 152 -0.31 19.68 -5.75
N THR A 153 -1.62 19.37 -5.80
CA THR A 153 -2.48 19.28 -4.62
C THR A 153 -3.14 17.91 -4.47
N ARG A 154 -3.59 17.60 -3.24
CA ARG A 154 -4.28 16.35 -2.93
C ARG A 154 -5.65 16.29 -3.63
N GLU A 155 -6.29 17.42 -3.84
CA GLU A 155 -7.58 17.56 -4.51
C GLU A 155 -7.46 17.26 -6.01
N GLN A 156 -6.36 17.70 -6.65
CA GLN A 156 -6.06 17.30 -8.02
C GLN A 156 -5.86 15.78 -8.12
N ALA A 157 -5.07 15.19 -7.21
CA ALA A 157 -4.88 13.75 -7.16
C ALA A 157 -6.20 12.99 -6.88
N LYS A 158 -7.09 13.53 -6.04
CA LYS A 158 -8.40 12.93 -5.75
C LYS A 158 -9.31 12.93 -6.98
N ARG A 159 -9.33 14.02 -7.75
CA ARG A 159 -10.07 14.08 -9.02
C ARG A 159 -9.52 13.08 -10.03
N ALA A 160 -8.19 12.99 -10.17
CA ALA A 160 -7.55 12.02 -11.06
C ALA A 160 -7.85 10.57 -10.63
N LEU A 161 -7.81 10.27 -9.33
CA LEU A 161 -8.16 8.96 -8.77
C LEU A 161 -9.61 8.58 -9.10
N ALA A 162 -10.55 9.52 -8.94
CA ALA A 162 -11.95 9.32 -9.27
C ALA A 162 -12.18 9.13 -10.78
N ALA A 163 -11.33 9.71 -11.62
CA ALA A 163 -11.39 9.56 -13.08
C ALA A 163 -10.73 8.26 -13.61
N LEU A 164 -10.08 7.47 -12.75
CA LEU A 164 -9.46 6.22 -13.20
C LEU A 164 -10.48 5.22 -13.74
N PRO A 165 -10.11 4.42 -14.76
CA PRO A 165 -10.92 3.29 -15.24
C PRO A 165 -11.25 2.30 -14.12
N GLN A 166 -12.42 1.67 -14.18
CA GLN A 166 -12.88 0.76 -13.12
C GLN A 166 -11.92 -0.42 -12.89
N ASN A 167 -11.42 -1.02 -13.97
CA ASN A 167 -10.43 -2.10 -13.92
C ASN A 167 -9.07 -1.69 -13.30
N VAL A 168 -8.81 -0.39 -13.15
CA VAL A 168 -7.67 0.14 -12.39
C VAL A 168 -8.06 0.40 -10.95
N LYS A 169 -9.28 0.91 -10.71
CA LYS A 169 -9.83 1.11 -9.37
C LYS A 169 -9.96 -0.20 -8.58
N ASP A 170 -10.20 -1.31 -9.25
CA ASP A 170 -10.26 -2.64 -8.64
C ASP A 170 -8.94 -3.06 -7.96
N TYR A 171 -7.81 -2.41 -8.30
CA TYR A 171 -6.53 -2.60 -7.60
C TYR A 171 -6.42 -1.87 -6.26
N GLY A 172 -7.41 -1.06 -5.89
CA GLY A 172 -7.37 -0.23 -4.68
C GLY A 172 -6.33 0.90 -4.74
N PRO A 173 -6.29 1.72 -5.80
CA PRO A 173 -5.34 2.80 -5.91
C PRO A 173 -5.55 3.85 -4.81
N PHE A 174 -4.47 4.47 -4.35
CA PHE A 174 -4.52 5.49 -3.30
C PHE A 174 -3.51 6.60 -3.52
N ILE A 175 -3.80 7.77 -2.95
CA ILE A 175 -2.97 8.97 -3.08
C ILE A 175 -1.77 8.87 -2.14
N ARG A 176 -0.59 9.22 -2.64
CA ARG A 176 0.68 9.25 -1.92
C ARG A 176 1.37 10.59 -2.09
N SER A 177 2.10 11.01 -1.05
CA SER A 177 2.98 12.17 -1.12
C SER A 177 4.28 11.81 -1.85
N LEU A 178 4.67 12.62 -2.83
CA LEU A 178 5.97 12.47 -3.50
C LEU A 178 7.12 12.78 -2.54
N LYS A 179 6.90 13.64 -1.54
CA LYS A 179 7.87 13.94 -0.47
C LYS A 179 8.15 12.69 0.36
N GLU A 180 7.12 11.96 0.78
CA GLU A 180 7.26 10.72 1.57
C GLU A 180 7.94 9.61 0.79
N ILE A 181 7.65 9.48 -0.50
CA ILE A 181 8.31 8.47 -1.35
C ILE A 181 9.82 8.74 -1.39
N LYS A 182 10.21 10.00 -1.52
CA LYS A 182 11.62 10.43 -1.59
C LYS A 182 12.37 10.38 -0.27
N SER A 183 11.68 10.43 0.87
CA SER A 183 12.31 10.33 2.18
C SER A 183 12.60 8.88 2.58
N SER A 184 12.23 7.88 1.76
CA SER A 184 12.60 6.49 2.04
C SER A 184 14.12 6.28 1.90
N PRO A 185 14.72 5.27 2.58
CA PRO A 185 16.17 5.07 2.59
C PRO A 185 16.79 4.83 1.21
N THR A 186 16.05 4.20 0.29
CA THR A 186 16.53 3.83 -1.05
C THR A 186 15.49 4.13 -2.14
N PRO A 187 15.05 5.39 -2.31
CA PRO A 187 13.99 5.70 -3.26
C PRO A 187 14.54 5.67 -4.68
N LYS A 188 14.13 4.69 -5.47
CA LYS A 188 14.47 4.62 -6.90
C LYS A 188 13.23 4.81 -7.74
N LEU A 189 13.03 6.06 -8.19
CA LEU A 189 12.00 6.42 -9.16
C LEU A 189 12.53 6.32 -10.60
N THR A 190 11.78 5.61 -11.42
CA THR A 190 12.07 5.37 -12.83
C THR A 190 10.86 5.76 -13.65
N LYS A 191 11.02 6.62 -14.66
CA LYS A 191 9.93 6.94 -15.59
C LYS A 191 9.71 5.77 -16.57
N LEU A 192 8.45 5.44 -16.83
CA LEU A 192 8.06 4.30 -17.67
C LEU A 192 7.47 4.71 -19.03
N ASN A 193 6.99 5.95 -19.18
CA ASN A 193 6.46 6.52 -20.42
C ASN A 193 7.07 7.88 -20.77
#